data_AF-A0A1W9W8R1-F1
#
_entry.id   AF-A0A1W9W8R1-F1
#
_cell.length_a   1.000
_cell.length_b   1.000
_cell.length_c   1.000
_cell.angle_alpha   90.00
_cell.angle_beta   90.00
_cell.angle_gamma   90.00
#
_symmetry.space_group_name_H-M   'P 1'
#
loop_
_entity.id
_entity.type
_entity.pdbx_description
1 polymer ?
#
loop_
_entity_poly.entity_id
_entity_poly.type
_entity_poly.pdbx_seq_one_letter_code
_entity_poly.pdbx_strand_id
1 'polypeptide(L)'
;MKCPHCDKEIPGSLCPKCGETVYEDATYCQSCATPLKESAPPVHQGKNFFNDRDDEDIDFDNRVLCPDGTCTGIMIDGRCSECGKAEGDEDSLKEEPVEAEVKEEEGDVEPNEPAKEKDA
;
A
#
# COMPACT_ATOMS: atom_id res chain seq x y z
N MET A 1 -10.79 -22.83 3.34
CA MET A 1 -10.81 -21.76 4.37
C MET A 1 -11.95 -20.78 4.09
N LYS A 2 -12.44 -20.00 5.06
CA LYS A 2 -13.52 -19.01 4.80
C LYS A 2 -12.94 -17.62 4.56
N CYS A 3 -13.53 -16.86 3.64
CA CYS A 3 -13.20 -15.46 3.43
C CYS A 3 -13.69 -14.60 4.62
N PRO A 4 -12.84 -13.80 5.28
CA PRO A 4 -13.26 -12.98 6.42
C PRO A 4 -14.16 -11.78 6.03
N HIS A 5 -14.34 -11.50 4.74
CA HIS A 5 -15.14 -10.38 4.25
C HIS A 5 -16.53 -10.77 3.75
N CYS A 6 -16.69 -12.02 3.28
CA CYS A 6 -17.93 -12.45 2.65
C CYS A 6 -18.36 -13.88 3.01
N ASP A 7 -17.65 -14.52 3.96
CA ASP A 7 -17.92 -15.85 4.53
C ASP A 7 -17.98 -17.03 3.54
N LYS A 8 -17.75 -16.78 2.25
CA LYS A 8 -17.68 -17.83 1.23
C LYS A 8 -16.52 -18.78 1.49
N GLU A 9 -16.74 -20.04 1.15
CA GLU A 9 -15.70 -21.05 1.17
C GLU A 9 -14.70 -20.80 0.04
N ILE A 10 -13.43 -20.79 0.41
CA ILE A 10 -12.27 -20.74 -0.47
C ILE A 10 -11.69 -22.15 -0.49
N PRO A 11 -11.58 -22.79 -1.66
CA PRO A 11 -11.04 -24.14 -1.78
C PRO A 11 -9.58 -24.17 -1.34
N GLY A 12 -9.18 -25.28 -0.70
CA GLY A 12 -7.83 -25.42 -0.18
C GLY A 12 -7.50 -26.83 0.26
N SER A 13 -6.20 -27.12 0.30
CA SER A 13 -5.62 -28.38 0.74
C SER A 13 -4.66 -28.15 1.92
N LEU A 14 -4.18 -29.21 2.56
CA LEU A 14 -3.19 -29.10 3.64
C LEU A 14 -1.78 -29.14 3.05
N CYS A 15 -0.91 -28.24 3.51
CA CYS A 15 0.49 -28.28 3.14
C CYS A 15 1.14 -29.57 3.68
N PRO A 16 1.80 -30.38 2.84
CA PRO A 16 2.39 -31.65 3.27
C PRO A 16 3.57 -31.50 4.23
N LYS A 17 4.15 -30.30 4.33
CA LYS A 17 5.30 -30.03 5.22
C LYS A 17 4.91 -29.47 6.57
N CYS A 18 4.02 -28.48 6.62
CA CYS A 18 3.67 -27.79 7.87
C CYS A 18 2.22 -28.00 8.32
N GLY A 19 1.37 -28.62 7.50
CA GLY A 19 -0.03 -28.88 7.84
C GLY A 19 -0.98 -27.69 7.73
N GLU A 20 -0.49 -26.51 7.34
CA GLU A 20 -1.34 -25.32 7.16
C GLU A 20 -2.31 -25.47 5.98
N THR A 21 -3.50 -24.85 6.06
CA THR A 21 -4.43 -24.81 4.91
C THR A 21 -3.90 -23.83 3.86
N VAL A 22 -3.70 -24.31 2.65
CA VAL A 22 -3.24 -23.55 1.49
C VAL A 22 -4.33 -23.47 0.43
N TYR A 23 -4.32 -22.42 -0.39
CA TYR A 23 -5.22 -22.32 -1.54
C TYR A 23 -4.96 -23.47 -2.52
N GLU A 24 -6.01 -24.01 -3.14
CA GLU A 24 -5.91 -25.19 -4.00
C GLU A 24 -4.89 -25.00 -5.14
N ASP A 25 -4.86 -23.80 -5.73
CA ASP A 25 -3.93 -23.48 -6.83
C ASP A 25 -2.62 -22.85 -6.37
N ALA A 26 -2.32 -22.80 -5.08
CA ALA A 26 -1.07 -22.22 -4.60
C ALA A 26 0.16 -22.98 -5.14
N THR A 27 1.13 -22.22 -5.66
CA THR A 27 2.42 -22.78 -6.10
C THR A 27 3.35 -23.06 -4.90
N TYR A 28 3.22 -22.27 -3.84
CA TYR A 28 3.98 -22.38 -2.59
C TYR A 28 3.07 -22.25 -1.39
N CYS A 29 3.45 -22.84 -0.26
CA CYS A 29 2.78 -22.60 1.00
C CYS A 29 3.08 -21.18 1.53
N GLN A 30 2.04 -20.41 1.81
CA GLN A 30 2.16 -19.05 2.35
C GLN A 30 2.84 -18.97 3.74
N SER A 31 2.84 -20.06 4.50
CA SER A 31 3.39 -20.07 5.87
C SER A 31 4.81 -20.62 5.96
N CYS A 32 5.20 -21.56 5.09
CA CYS A 32 6.52 -22.21 5.16
C CYS A 32 7.31 -22.19 3.85
N ALA A 33 6.81 -21.48 2.83
CA ALA A 33 7.40 -21.30 1.50
C ALA A 33 7.72 -22.60 0.74
N THR A 34 7.17 -23.73 1.19
CA THR A 34 7.44 -25.02 0.54
C THR A 34 6.71 -25.11 -0.79
N PRO A 35 7.38 -25.53 -1.87
CA PRO A 35 6.73 -25.72 -3.16
C PRO A 35 5.66 -26.80 -3.04
N LEU A 36 4.47 -26.50 -3.57
CA LEU A 36 3.32 -27.40 -3.58
C LEU A 36 3.11 -28.06 -4.95
N LYS A 37 3.60 -27.40 -6.01
CA LYS A 37 3.54 -27.87 -7.39
C LYS A 37 4.93 -28.25 -7.86
N GLU A 38 5.04 -29.31 -8.67
CA GLU A 38 6.31 -29.75 -9.25
C GLU A 38 6.89 -28.71 -10.22
N SER A 39 6.03 -27.95 -10.89
CA SER A 39 6.41 -26.83 -11.77
C SER A 39 6.81 -25.56 -11.02
N ALA A 40 6.84 -25.58 -9.68
CA ALA A 40 7.22 -24.41 -8.91
C ALA A 40 8.66 -24.01 -9.26
N PRO A 41 8.92 -22.75 -9.64
CA PRO A 41 10.28 -22.29 -9.86
C PRO A 41 11.15 -22.51 -8.61
N PRO A 42 12.47 -22.64 -8.77
CA PRO A 42 13.37 -22.81 -7.64
C PRO A 42 13.19 -21.64 -6.66
N VAL A 43 12.96 -21.95 -5.40
CA VAL A 43 12.95 -20.95 -4.33
C VAL A 43 14.36 -20.36 -4.29
N HIS A 44 14.50 -19.03 -4.41
CA HIS A 44 15.79 -18.36 -4.30
C HIS A 44 16.31 -18.50 -2.86
N GLN A 45 16.98 -19.61 -2.57
CA GLN A 45 17.61 -19.87 -1.29
C GLN A 45 18.89 -19.02 -1.19
N GLY A 46 18.77 -17.82 -0.61
CA GLY A 46 19.89 -17.20 0.08
C GLY A 46 20.94 -16.48 -0.77
N LYS A 47 20.56 -15.79 -1.85
CA LYS A 47 21.34 -14.61 -2.23
C LYS A 47 20.85 -13.45 -1.37
N ASN A 48 21.63 -13.10 -0.36
CA ASN A 48 21.48 -11.81 0.31
C ASN A 48 21.86 -10.75 -0.73
N PHE A 49 20.88 -10.23 -1.47
CA PHE A 49 21.08 -9.12 -2.42
C PHE A 49 21.65 -7.87 -1.73
N PHE A 50 21.61 -7.82 -0.41
CA PHE A 50 22.21 -6.79 0.45
C PHE A 50 23.70 -7.05 0.80
N ASN A 51 24.28 -8.20 0.48
CA ASN A 51 25.68 -8.53 0.78
C ASN A 51 26.56 -8.64 -0.48
N ASP A 52 25.97 -8.54 -1.67
CA ASP A 52 26.72 -8.39 -2.93
C ASP A 52 26.99 -6.89 -3.10
N ARG A 53 28.19 -6.52 -2.66
CA ARG A 53 28.67 -5.17 -2.42
C ARG A 53 28.74 -4.35 -3.70
N ASP A 54 27.69 -3.57 -3.95
CA ASP A 54 27.68 -2.30 -4.68
C ASP A 54 26.55 -1.43 -4.10
N ASP A 55 26.66 -1.08 -2.80
CA ASP A 55 25.77 -0.12 -2.12
C ASP A 55 25.77 1.26 -2.80
N GLU A 56 26.72 1.53 -3.71
CA GLU A 56 26.83 2.78 -4.45
C GLU A 56 25.80 2.89 -5.60
N ASP A 57 25.23 1.78 -6.10
CA ASP A 57 24.31 1.79 -7.24
C ASP A 57 22.82 1.86 -6.83
N ILE A 58 22.48 1.61 -5.57
CA ILE A 58 21.09 1.57 -5.08
C ILE A 58 20.87 2.69 -4.06
N ASP A 59 20.79 3.91 -4.56
CA ASP A 59 20.35 5.05 -3.77
C ASP A 59 18.82 5.03 -3.61
N PHE A 60 18.35 4.58 -2.46
CA PHE A 60 16.92 4.55 -2.13
C PHE A 60 16.35 5.94 -1.83
N ASP A 61 17.17 6.88 -1.37
CA ASP A 61 16.71 8.23 -1.00
C ASP A 61 16.29 9.03 -2.23
N ASN A 62 16.87 8.72 -3.38
CA ASN A 62 16.51 9.33 -4.67
C ASN A 62 15.30 8.69 -5.37
N ARG A 63 14.72 7.60 -4.84
CA ARG A 63 13.55 6.91 -5.46
C ARG A 63 12.23 7.48 -4.93
N VAL A 64 11.95 8.73 -5.28
CA VAL A 64 10.71 9.43 -4.89
C VAL A 64 9.56 9.00 -5.80
N LEU A 65 8.43 8.56 -5.23
CA LEU A 65 7.22 8.22 -5.99
C LEU A 65 6.53 9.46 -6.57
N CYS A 66 5.85 9.29 -7.69
CA CYS A 66 5.01 10.32 -8.30
C CYS A 66 3.90 10.80 -7.34
N PRO A 67 3.64 12.11 -7.21
CA PRO A 67 2.65 12.66 -6.26
C PRO A 67 1.19 12.40 -6.65
N ASP A 68 0.93 12.01 -7.90
CA ASP A 68 -0.40 11.70 -8.46
C ASP A 68 -1.16 10.59 -7.67
N GLY A 69 -0.46 9.75 -6.91
CA GLY A 69 -1.07 8.70 -6.06
C GLY A 69 -1.66 7.51 -6.83
N THR A 70 -2.00 7.68 -8.10
CA THR A 70 -2.42 6.59 -9.01
C THR A 70 -1.28 6.14 -9.92
N CYS A 71 -0.35 7.04 -10.22
CA CYS A 71 0.82 6.74 -11.04
C CYS A 71 1.86 5.90 -10.28
N THR A 72 2.38 4.83 -10.91
CA THR A 72 3.41 3.94 -10.33
C THR A 72 4.84 4.41 -10.59
N GLY A 73 5.02 5.57 -11.22
CA GLY A 73 6.33 6.09 -11.61
C GLY A 73 7.11 6.73 -10.47
N ILE A 74 8.41 6.93 -10.72
CA ILE A 74 9.32 7.68 -9.83
C ILE A 74 9.70 9.03 -10.45
N MET A 75 10.07 9.99 -9.61
CA MET A 75 10.52 11.31 -10.02
C MET A 75 11.99 11.25 -10.46
N ILE A 76 12.26 11.63 -11.70
CA ILE A 76 13.59 11.75 -12.29
C ILE A 76 13.69 13.17 -12.87
N ASP A 77 14.67 13.94 -12.41
CA ASP A 77 14.88 15.33 -12.85
C ASP A 77 13.60 16.21 -12.76
N GLY A 78 12.85 16.05 -11.67
CA GLY A 78 11.63 16.82 -11.41
C GLY A 78 10.41 16.40 -12.24
N ARG A 79 10.48 15.29 -13.00
CA ARG A 79 9.35 14.72 -13.76
C ARG A 79 9.16 13.23 -13.51
N CYS A 80 7.92 12.78 -13.53
CA CYS A 80 7.62 11.36 -13.40
C CYS A 80 8.06 10.55 -14.64
N SER A 81 8.70 9.39 -14.43
CA SER A 81 9.16 8.48 -15.49
C SER A 81 8.06 7.89 -16.36
N GLU A 82 6.84 7.78 -15.83
CA GLU A 82 5.71 7.13 -16.52
C GLU A 82 4.74 8.14 -17.15
N CYS A 83 4.36 9.19 -16.41
CA CYS A 83 3.34 10.14 -16.85
C CYS A 83 3.88 11.52 -17.25
N GLY A 84 5.15 11.84 -16.94
CA GLY A 84 5.81 13.10 -17.32
C GLY A 84 5.40 14.35 -16.52
N LYS A 85 4.46 14.23 -15.56
CA LYS A 85 4.05 15.30 -14.65
C LYS A 85 5.23 15.79 -13.81
N ALA A 86 5.25 17.10 -13.54
CA ALA A 86 6.22 17.71 -12.65
C ALA A 86 5.73 17.71 -11.20
N GLU A 87 6.65 17.88 -10.25
CA GLU A 87 6.31 18.17 -8.86
C GLU A 87 5.50 19.49 -8.77
N GLY A 88 4.28 19.42 -8.24
CA GLY A 88 3.37 20.58 -8.15
C GLY A 88 2.51 20.85 -9.39
N ASP A 89 2.52 19.96 -10.40
CA ASP A 89 1.51 19.94 -11.47
C ASP A 89 0.20 19.32 -10.94
N GLU A 90 -0.26 19.85 -9.81
CA GLU A 90 -1.62 19.67 -9.33
C GLU A 90 -2.49 20.57 -10.20
N ASP A 91 -2.93 20.00 -11.33
CA ASP A 91 -4.16 20.35 -12.02
C ASP A 91 -4.51 21.83 -11.91
N SER A 92 -3.86 22.66 -12.75
CA SER A 92 -4.37 23.99 -13.10
C SER A 92 -5.69 23.86 -13.86
N LEU A 93 -6.73 23.34 -13.20
CA LEU A 93 -8.08 23.76 -13.49
C LEU A 93 -8.12 25.26 -13.18
N LYS A 94 -8.21 26.03 -14.25
CA LYS A 94 -8.44 27.48 -14.22
C LYS A 94 -9.74 27.73 -13.46
N GLU A 95 -9.65 28.01 -12.17
CA GLU A 95 -10.75 28.59 -11.43
C GLU A 95 -10.81 30.07 -11.80
N GLU A 96 -11.86 30.45 -12.54
CA GLU A 96 -12.16 31.86 -12.80
C GLU A 96 -12.45 32.55 -11.46
N PRO A 97 -11.97 33.79 -11.24
CA PRO A 97 -12.12 34.45 -9.96
C PRO A 97 -13.59 34.88 -9.77
N VAL A 98 -14.28 34.26 -8.81
CA VAL A 98 -15.49 34.83 -8.22
C VAL A 98 -15.07 35.77 -7.08
N GLU A 99 -15.05 37.05 -7.39
CA GLU A 99 -14.81 38.13 -6.43
C GLU A 99 -15.97 38.28 -5.43
N ALA A 100 -15.61 38.31 -4.14
CA ALA A 100 -16.18 39.11 -3.03
C ALA A 100 -17.66 38.84 -2.61
N GLU A 101 -18.11 38.83 -1.35
CA GLU A 101 -17.74 39.48 -0.09
C GLU A 101 -18.43 38.72 1.08
N VAL A 102 -17.76 38.36 2.18
CA VAL A 102 -18.43 38.27 3.51
C VAL A 102 -17.43 38.63 4.61
N LYS A 103 -17.83 39.60 5.44
CA LYS A 103 -17.15 40.08 6.64
C LYS A 103 -17.09 39.02 7.75
N GLU A 104 -15.98 39.08 8.47
CA GLU A 104 -15.70 38.48 9.78
C GLU A 104 -16.85 38.72 10.78
N GLU A 105 -17.21 37.70 11.57
CA GLU A 105 -17.20 37.78 13.04
C GLU A 105 -17.05 36.36 13.62
N GLU A 106 -16.02 36.24 14.45
CA GLU A 106 -15.60 35.13 15.29
C GLU A 106 -16.60 34.76 16.41
N GLY A 107 -16.56 33.50 16.87
CA GLY A 107 -17.36 33.06 18.01
C GLY A 107 -17.15 31.60 18.43
N ASP A 108 -15.97 31.33 18.96
CA ASP A 108 -15.58 30.38 20.03
C ASP A 108 -16.21 28.97 20.14
N VAL A 109 -15.31 27.99 20.25
CA VAL A 109 -15.55 26.55 20.31
C VAL A 109 -15.36 26.03 21.76
N GLU A 110 -16.22 25.07 22.13
CA GLU A 110 -16.03 24.01 23.15
C GLU A 110 -16.17 24.32 24.67
N PRO A 111 -16.35 23.30 25.55
CA PRO A 111 -16.25 21.84 25.32
C PRO A 111 -17.40 20.95 25.81
N ASN A 112 -17.31 19.73 25.29
CA ASN A 112 -17.79 18.43 25.75
C ASN A 112 -17.70 18.23 27.29
N GLU A 113 -18.63 17.47 27.88
CA GLU A 113 -18.35 16.14 28.45
C GLU A 113 -19.62 15.45 29.01
N PRO A 114 -19.78 14.13 28.82
CA PRO A 114 -20.94 13.35 29.24
C PRO A 114 -20.68 12.58 30.55
N ALA A 115 -21.68 12.46 31.43
CA ALA A 115 -21.76 11.36 32.40
C ALA A 115 -23.12 11.35 33.12
N LYS A 116 -23.88 10.26 32.98
CA LYS A 116 -24.73 9.69 34.05
C LYS A 116 -25.22 8.30 33.65
N GLU A 117 -24.30 7.34 33.75
CA GLU A 117 -24.64 5.98 34.12
C GLU A 117 -24.89 5.96 35.63
N LYS A 118 -26.00 5.36 36.05
CA LYS A 118 -26.21 4.92 37.43
C LYS A 118 -27.25 3.83 37.45
N ASP A 119 -26.75 2.62 37.62
CA ASP A 119 -27.45 1.46 38.17
C ASP A 119 -28.12 1.79 39.51
N ALA A 120 -29.39 1.41 39.64
CA ALA A 120 -30.07 0.96 40.86
C ALA A 120 -31.53 0.62 40.55
#